data_AF-A0AAW6U1M3-F1
#
_entry.id   AF-A0AAW6U1M3-F1
#
_cell.length_a   1.000
_cell.length_b   1.000
_cell.length_c   1.000
_cell.angle_alpha   90.00
_cell.angle_beta   90.00
_cell.angle_gamma   90.00
#
_symmetry.space_group_name_H-M   'P 1'
#
loop_
_entity.id
_entity.type
_entity.pdbx_description
1 polymer ?
#
loop_
_entity_poly.entity_id
_entity_poly.type
_entity_poly.pdbx_seq_one_letter_code
_entity_poly.pdbx_strand_id
1 'polypeptide(L)'
;SIVSLRGNVRMTDKRSKVDRVTYVPLQLAPSFALPKRRWILSPGLSLVRLMGPLKRELDSEMSRVIPRPNVRANYTIEVCSTEYDRHIRRNLVESGKAVPSTPEGFDPVGFDAPSSAQMVLTAMLLQRDIRFAIGGAYGFALLPDGRRDPHDTYLDMRLLDSMPGQWRRYHPNRSKGPLDRKLLSQTIGRLEPYYRPITWEIDRLAVALKHFWEAFTTERYHQNFISLTVLLEALLTTRDIEVTHLIAERAACLVGGNGADRVQTYRDVRRIYADRSKIVHGRSVPKRGPIDLKNVLVISPKMNLLPDDVHRKLVCLSVKLLNALLVNEEYLEIVRSGNSEDTINKNLDEFFIKMLLK
;
A
#
# COMPACT_ATOMS: atom_id res chain seq x y z
N SER A 1 38.47 3.11 34.76
CA SER A 1 37.54 3.98 35.52
C SER A 1 36.32 4.28 34.66
N ILE A 2 35.25 3.49 34.80
CA ILE A 2 33.99 3.70 34.08
C ILE A 2 33.01 4.30 35.08
N VAL A 3 32.65 5.56 34.86
CA VAL A 3 31.72 6.31 35.72
C VAL A 3 30.29 5.84 35.42
N SER A 4 29.70 5.18 36.40
CA SER A 4 28.29 4.79 36.43
C SER A 4 27.41 6.02 36.68
N LEU A 5 26.73 6.50 35.64
CA LEU A 5 25.60 7.43 35.77
C LEU A 5 24.31 6.64 35.96
N ARG A 6 24.03 6.23 37.21
CA ARG A 6 22.70 5.77 37.62
C ARG A 6 21.88 6.99 38.03
N GLY A 7 21.13 7.54 37.09
CA GLY A 7 20.03 8.45 37.37
C GLY A 7 18.83 7.65 37.91
N ASN A 8 18.48 7.87 39.18
CA ASN A 8 17.27 7.34 39.80
C ASN A 8 16.03 7.95 39.11
N VAL A 9 15.39 7.19 38.22
CA VAL A 9 14.05 7.52 37.72
C VAL A 9 13.05 7.13 38.81
N ARG A 10 12.45 8.13 39.45
CA ARG A 10 11.31 7.95 40.35
C ARG A 10 10.15 7.36 39.54
N MET A 11 9.84 6.09 39.76
CA MET A 11 8.56 5.50 39.39
C MET A 11 7.46 6.17 40.23
N THR A 12 6.87 7.22 39.67
CA THR A 12 5.68 7.87 40.21
C THR A 12 4.47 7.42 39.40
N ASP A 13 3.58 6.80 40.15
CA ASP A 13 2.14 6.75 39.98
C ASP A 13 1.52 6.08 38.76
N LYS A 14 0.42 5.37 39.06
CA LYS A 14 -0.53 4.77 38.12
C LYS A 14 -1.02 5.84 37.14
N ARG A 15 -0.29 6.08 36.04
CA ARG A 15 -0.80 6.85 34.91
C ARG A 15 -2.00 6.07 34.37
N SER A 16 -3.21 6.54 34.66
CA SER A 16 -4.41 6.21 33.90
C SER A 16 -4.03 6.19 32.42
N LYS A 17 -4.31 5.10 31.70
CA LYS A 17 -3.94 4.95 30.28
C LYS A 17 -4.34 6.21 29.52
N VAL A 18 -3.36 7.07 29.27
CA VAL A 18 -3.56 8.32 28.56
C VAL A 18 -3.81 7.92 27.12
N ASP A 19 -4.97 8.28 26.58
CA ASP A 19 -5.29 7.94 25.20
C ASP A 19 -4.28 8.62 24.27
N ARG A 20 -3.93 7.97 23.17
CA ARG A 20 -2.92 8.44 22.23
C ARG A 20 -3.53 8.60 20.85
N VAL A 21 -3.14 9.68 20.19
CA VAL A 21 -3.50 9.92 18.79
C VAL A 21 -2.24 10.16 18.01
N THR A 22 -2.09 9.41 16.93
CA THR A 22 -0.97 9.53 16.00
C THR A 22 -1.44 10.11 14.68
N TYR A 23 -0.76 11.14 14.22
CA TYR A 23 -1.00 11.79 12.94
C TYR A 23 0.10 11.43 11.97
N VAL A 24 -0.27 11.05 10.76
CA VAL A 24 0.63 10.83 9.64
C VAL A 24 0.38 11.91 8.60
N PRO A 25 1.15 13.02 8.58
CA PRO A 25 0.95 14.11 7.64
C PRO A 25 1.17 13.63 6.20
N LEU A 26 0.25 14.00 5.33
CA LEU A 26 0.24 13.63 3.92
C LEU A 26 0.18 14.88 3.04
N GLN A 27 0.99 14.90 1.99
CA GLN A 27 0.77 15.79 0.85
C GLN A 27 0.01 15.03 -0.23
N LEU A 28 -1.31 15.25 -0.32
CA LEU A 28 -2.16 14.64 -1.34
C LEU A 28 -2.41 15.62 -2.49
N ALA A 29 -2.17 15.18 -3.72
CA ALA A 29 -2.55 15.91 -4.93
C ALA A 29 -3.50 15.06 -5.78
N PRO A 30 -4.77 14.91 -5.35
CA PRO A 30 -5.76 14.11 -6.04
C PRO A 30 -6.25 14.82 -7.32
N SER A 31 -6.72 14.03 -8.28
CA SER A 31 -7.47 14.52 -9.45
C SER A 31 -8.99 14.69 -9.19
N PHE A 32 -9.41 14.41 -7.95
CA PHE A 32 -10.80 14.31 -7.50
C PHE A 32 -11.01 15.03 -6.15
N ALA A 33 -12.27 15.21 -5.76
CA ALA A 33 -12.61 15.84 -4.50
C ALA A 33 -12.34 14.93 -3.29
N LEU A 34 -11.64 15.47 -2.30
CA LEU A 34 -11.39 14.87 -0.98
C LEU A 34 -12.26 15.56 0.10
N PRO A 35 -12.37 14.98 1.32
CA PRO A 35 -13.14 15.58 2.39
C PRO A 35 -12.74 17.03 2.65
N LYS A 36 -13.74 17.92 2.74
CA LYS A 36 -13.49 19.31 3.18
C LYS A 36 -12.97 19.40 4.61
N ARG A 37 -13.27 18.41 5.46
CA ARG A 37 -12.91 18.37 6.88
C ARG A 37 -12.36 17.01 7.32
N ARG A 38 -13.22 15.99 7.41
CA ARG A 38 -12.86 14.68 7.97
C ARG A 38 -13.70 13.57 7.35
N TRP A 39 -13.09 12.42 7.11
CA TRP A 39 -13.76 11.15 6.87
C TRP A 39 -13.31 10.13 7.91
N ILE A 40 -14.28 9.51 8.59
CA ILE A 40 -14.03 8.32 9.40
C ILE A 40 -14.02 7.13 8.44
N LEU A 41 -12.90 6.40 8.38
CA LEU A 41 -12.67 5.31 7.43
C LEU A 41 -12.91 3.95 8.08
N SER A 42 -12.45 3.80 9.33
CA SER A 42 -12.69 2.67 10.24
C SER A 42 -12.77 3.24 11.68
N PRO A 43 -13.31 2.53 12.69
CA PRO A 43 -13.27 3.02 14.07
C PRO A 43 -11.82 3.32 14.50
N GLY A 44 -11.58 4.53 14.97
CA GLY A 44 -10.23 5.02 15.34
C GLY A 44 -9.31 5.39 14.17
N LEU A 45 -9.75 5.28 12.90
CA LEU A 45 -8.96 5.61 11.71
C LEU A 45 -9.68 6.66 10.84
N SER A 46 -9.05 7.81 10.63
CA SER A 46 -9.67 8.92 9.89
C SER A 46 -8.72 9.61 8.91
N LEU A 47 -9.25 10.05 7.78
CA LEU A 47 -8.58 11.01 6.87
C LEU A 47 -9.06 12.42 7.20
N VAL A 48 -8.14 13.29 7.59
CA VAL A 48 -8.45 14.65 8.06
C VAL A 48 -7.74 15.67 7.18
N ARG A 49 -8.45 16.73 6.78
CA ARG A 49 -7.84 17.86 6.08
C ARG A 49 -7.06 18.72 7.08
N LEU A 50 -5.79 18.98 6.79
CA LEU A 50 -4.95 19.81 7.66
C LEU A 50 -5.25 21.28 7.45
N MET A 51 -5.84 21.91 8.46
CA MET A 51 -6.12 23.35 8.49
C MET A 51 -5.98 23.90 9.91
N GLY A 52 -5.86 25.22 10.05
CA GLY A 52 -6.00 25.90 11.35
C GLY A 52 -4.97 25.49 12.40
N PRO A 53 -5.36 25.33 13.69
CA PRO A 53 -4.45 24.99 14.78
C PRO A 53 -3.68 23.68 14.57
N LEU A 54 -4.37 22.59 14.20
CA LEU A 54 -3.75 21.27 13.98
C LEU A 54 -2.63 21.34 12.93
N LYS A 55 -2.85 22.07 11.82
CA LYS A 55 -1.81 22.23 10.80
C LYS A 55 -0.59 22.98 11.34
N ARG A 56 -0.79 24.08 12.07
CA ARG A 56 0.32 24.87 12.64
C ARG A 56 1.17 24.06 13.62
N GLU A 57 0.51 23.22 14.41
CA GLU A 57 1.16 22.34 15.38
C GLU A 57 1.98 21.26 14.69
N LEU A 58 1.41 20.55 13.71
CA LEU A 58 2.15 19.56 12.93
C LEU A 58 3.28 20.19 12.12
N ASP A 59 3.05 21.34 11.48
CA ASP A 59 4.11 22.07 10.76
C ASP A 59 5.25 22.47 11.72
N SER A 60 4.93 22.87 12.96
CA SER A 60 5.91 23.15 14.02
C SER A 60 6.73 21.92 14.37
N GLU A 61 6.09 20.78 14.65
CA GLU A 61 6.81 19.54 14.97
C GLU A 61 7.65 19.03 13.79
N MET A 62 7.10 19.05 12.57
CA MET A 62 7.83 18.71 11.35
C MET A 62 9.08 19.57 11.14
N SER A 63 9.02 20.86 11.52
CA SER A 63 10.15 21.80 11.35
C SER A 63 11.32 21.53 12.30
N ARG A 64 11.08 20.83 13.41
CA ARG A 64 12.08 20.41 14.40
C ARG A 64 12.85 19.17 13.97
N VAL A 65 12.33 18.41 13.00
CA VAL A 65 12.95 17.17 12.53
C VAL A 65 14.10 17.44 11.56
N ILE A 66 15.20 16.68 11.71
CA ILE A 66 16.38 16.74 10.84
C ILE A 66 16.69 15.32 10.33
N PRO A 67 16.78 15.08 9.00
CA PRO A 67 16.49 16.02 7.92
C PRO A 67 14.99 16.34 7.84
N ARG A 68 14.68 17.58 7.45
CA ARG A 68 13.28 18.02 7.32
C ARG A 68 12.57 17.22 6.22
N PRO A 69 11.38 16.64 6.49
CA PRO A 69 10.56 16.05 5.44
C PRO A 69 10.27 17.10 4.36
N ASN A 70 10.56 16.80 3.09
CA ASN A 70 10.18 17.66 1.96
C ASN A 70 8.70 17.45 1.59
N VAL A 71 7.80 17.63 2.56
CA VAL A 71 6.37 17.33 2.44
C VAL A 71 5.56 18.55 2.81
N ARG A 72 4.74 19.05 1.87
CA ARG A 72 3.79 20.14 2.11
C ARG A 72 2.44 19.55 2.50
N ALA A 73 2.33 19.11 3.75
CA ALA A 73 1.17 18.36 4.21
C ALA A 73 -0.13 19.19 4.13
N ASN A 74 -1.15 18.62 3.50
CA ASN A 74 -2.49 19.20 3.35
C ASN A 74 -3.61 18.27 3.86
N TYR A 75 -3.29 17.01 4.12
CA TYR A 75 -4.13 16.03 4.82
C TYR A 75 -3.28 15.28 5.85
N THR A 76 -3.93 14.53 6.73
CA THR A 76 -3.27 13.61 7.66
C THR A 76 -4.14 12.37 7.84
N ILE A 77 -3.50 11.23 8.10
CA ILE A 77 -4.17 10.06 8.67
C ILE A 77 -4.08 10.19 10.18
N GLU A 78 -5.23 10.28 10.83
CA GLU A 78 -5.38 10.29 12.27
C GLU A 78 -5.71 8.87 12.74
N VAL A 79 -4.90 8.34 13.66
CA VAL A 79 -5.06 7.05 14.30
C VAL A 79 -5.25 7.26 15.79
N CYS A 80 -6.46 7.02 16.30
CA CYS A 80 -6.73 6.96 17.74
C CYS A 80 -6.37 5.55 18.23
N SER A 81 -5.27 5.44 18.98
CA SER A 81 -4.68 4.16 19.35
C SER A 81 -5.66 3.27 20.12
N THR A 82 -6.37 3.82 21.10
CA THR A 82 -7.32 3.05 21.91
C THR A 82 -8.52 2.57 21.12
N GLU A 83 -9.10 3.43 20.27
CA GLU A 83 -10.28 3.07 19.49
C GLU A 83 -9.95 2.04 18.40
N TYR A 84 -8.83 2.23 17.70
CA TYR A 84 -8.41 1.33 16.63
C TYR A 84 -7.87 -0.01 17.17
N ASP A 85 -7.15 -0.04 18.31
CA ASP A 85 -6.77 -1.29 18.98
C ASP A 85 -8.02 -2.11 19.37
N ARG A 86 -9.03 -1.45 19.96
CA ARG A 86 -10.30 -2.10 20.30
C ARG A 86 -11.00 -2.67 19.07
N HIS A 87 -10.98 -1.95 17.95
CA HIS A 87 -11.53 -2.42 16.68
C HIS A 87 -10.81 -3.68 16.18
N ILE A 88 -9.48 -3.64 16.10
CA ILE A 88 -8.67 -4.76 15.61
C ILE A 88 -8.88 -5.99 16.49
N ARG A 89 -8.83 -5.85 17.82
CA ARG A 89 -9.02 -6.97 18.75
C ARG A 89 -10.40 -7.59 18.62
N ARG A 90 -11.45 -6.77 18.45
CA ARG A 90 -12.81 -7.27 18.19
C ARG A 90 -12.85 -8.09 16.90
N ASN A 91 -12.31 -7.56 15.81
CA ASN A 91 -12.29 -8.26 14.52
C ASN A 91 -11.53 -9.60 14.60
N LEU A 92 -10.43 -9.67 15.37
CA LEU A 92 -9.69 -10.91 15.59
C LEU A 92 -10.54 -11.95 16.32
N VAL A 93 -11.21 -11.56 17.41
CA VAL A 93 -12.11 -12.45 18.16
C VAL A 93 -13.27 -12.94 17.27
N GLU A 94 -13.91 -12.05 16.52
CA GLU A 94 -15.00 -12.38 15.59
C GLU A 94 -14.54 -13.33 14.47
N SER A 95 -13.27 -13.27 14.09
CA SER A 95 -12.66 -14.16 13.08
C SER A 95 -12.11 -15.45 13.68
N GLY A 96 -12.30 -15.72 14.98
CA GLY A 96 -11.76 -16.89 15.67
C GLY A 96 -10.24 -16.90 15.81
N LYS A 97 -9.56 -15.75 15.66
CA LYS A 97 -8.10 -15.62 15.76
C LYS A 97 -7.69 -15.26 17.17
N ALA A 98 -6.53 -15.79 17.60
CA ALA A 98 -5.94 -15.42 18.88
C ALA A 98 -5.58 -13.93 18.90
N VAL A 99 -5.84 -13.27 20.03
CA VAL A 99 -5.46 -11.87 20.25
C VAL A 99 -4.11 -11.84 20.96
N PRO A 100 -3.04 -11.33 20.33
CA PRO A 100 -1.73 -11.26 20.99
C PRO A 100 -1.76 -10.38 22.23
N SER A 101 -1.02 -10.81 23.26
CA SER A 101 -0.71 -9.96 24.40
C SER A 101 0.25 -8.86 23.97
N THR A 102 -0.03 -7.64 24.41
CA THR A 102 0.83 -6.48 24.15
C THR A 102 1.56 -6.12 25.44
N PRO A 103 2.89 -5.85 25.40
CA PRO A 103 3.62 -5.42 26.58
C PRO A 103 2.94 -4.23 27.26
N GLU A 104 2.99 -4.18 28.58
CA GLU A 104 2.39 -3.08 29.34
C GLU A 104 3.03 -1.74 28.95
N GLY A 105 2.20 -0.74 28.64
CA GLY A 105 2.65 0.57 28.20
C GLY A 105 3.12 0.68 26.74
N PHE A 106 3.17 -0.43 25.99
CA PHE A 106 3.45 -0.38 24.56
C PHE A 106 2.18 -0.07 23.76
N ASP A 107 2.25 0.93 22.90
CA ASP A 107 1.19 1.30 21.96
C ASP A 107 1.54 0.77 20.55
N PRO A 108 1.17 -0.48 20.22
CA PRO A 108 1.49 -1.05 18.91
C PRO A 108 0.81 -0.26 17.78
N VAL A 109 -0.39 0.24 18.02
CA VAL A 109 -1.19 0.94 17.02
C VAL A 109 -0.55 2.27 16.65
N GLY A 110 -0.22 3.09 17.65
CA GLY A 110 0.48 4.34 17.41
C GLY A 110 1.83 4.09 16.74
N PHE A 111 2.57 3.08 17.20
CA PHE A 111 3.89 2.75 16.65
C PHE A 111 3.85 2.37 15.16
N ASP A 112 2.76 1.77 14.70
CA ASP A 112 2.59 1.32 13.31
C ASP A 112 1.54 2.15 12.52
N ALA A 113 1.25 3.37 13.00
CA ALA A 113 0.41 4.34 12.28
C ALA A 113 0.88 4.58 10.82
N PRO A 114 2.19 4.59 10.49
CA PRO A 114 2.62 4.66 9.11
C PRO A 114 2.04 3.56 8.20
N SER A 115 1.97 2.31 8.66
CA SER A 115 1.38 1.19 7.89
C SER A 115 -0.11 1.39 7.68
N SER A 116 -0.82 1.96 8.67
CA SER A 116 -2.21 2.36 8.51
C SER A 116 -2.37 3.46 7.44
N ALA A 117 -1.43 4.39 7.34
CA ALA A 117 -1.43 5.38 6.26
C ALA A 117 -1.14 4.75 4.89
N GLN A 118 -0.19 3.81 4.81
CA GLN A 118 0.05 3.04 3.59
C GLN A 118 -1.21 2.29 3.13
N MET A 119 -1.90 1.61 4.05
CA MET A 119 -3.16 0.92 3.76
C MET A 119 -4.20 1.85 3.13
N VAL A 120 -4.41 3.03 3.73
CA VAL A 120 -5.37 4.02 3.20
C VAL A 120 -4.94 4.50 1.82
N LEU A 121 -3.65 4.80 1.62
CA LEU A 121 -3.12 5.25 0.33
C LEU A 121 -3.21 4.16 -0.75
N THR A 122 -2.90 2.90 -0.42
CA THR A 122 -3.10 1.74 -1.30
C THR A 122 -4.57 1.60 -1.69
N ALA A 123 -5.50 1.70 -0.73
CA ALA A 123 -6.93 1.66 -1.01
C ALA A 123 -7.38 2.78 -1.96
N MET A 124 -6.82 3.99 -1.80
CA MET A 124 -7.08 5.12 -2.70
C MET A 124 -6.51 4.88 -4.11
N LEU A 125 -5.27 4.38 -4.23
CA LEU A 125 -4.63 4.04 -5.51
C LEU A 125 -5.40 2.97 -6.28
N LEU A 126 -5.98 1.99 -5.58
CA LEU A 126 -6.82 0.97 -6.21
C LEU A 126 -8.10 1.54 -6.85
N GLN A 127 -8.54 2.72 -6.43
CA GLN A 127 -9.77 3.33 -6.91
C GLN A 127 -9.54 4.52 -7.86
N ARG A 128 -8.57 5.39 -7.57
CA ARG A 128 -8.40 6.69 -8.24
C ARG A 128 -6.95 7.12 -8.35
N ASP A 129 -6.66 7.94 -9.36
CA ASP A 129 -5.35 8.57 -9.54
C ASP A 129 -5.09 9.62 -8.44
N ILE A 130 -4.14 9.32 -7.57
CA ILE A 130 -3.67 10.19 -6.51
C ILE A 130 -2.15 10.20 -6.45
N ARG A 131 -1.57 11.39 -6.25
CA ARG A 131 -0.17 11.53 -5.83
C ARG A 131 -0.12 11.81 -4.34
N PHE A 132 0.88 11.24 -3.68
CA PHE A 132 1.08 11.38 -2.25
C PHE A 132 2.55 11.56 -1.89
N ALA A 133 2.79 12.15 -0.73
CA ALA A 133 4.04 12.05 0.01
C ALA A 133 3.72 11.96 1.50
N ILE A 134 4.50 11.18 2.25
CA ILE A 134 4.31 10.88 3.67
C ILE A 134 5.35 11.64 4.48
N GLY A 135 4.90 12.39 5.48
CA GLY A 135 5.73 13.28 6.30
C GLY A 135 6.27 12.65 7.59
N GLY A 136 6.17 11.33 7.77
CA GLY A 136 6.42 10.65 9.06
C GLY A 136 5.17 10.50 9.93
N ALA A 137 5.32 10.01 11.16
CA ALA A 137 4.23 9.88 12.14
C ALA A 137 4.55 10.63 13.44
N TYR A 138 3.52 11.29 13.97
CA TYR A 138 3.61 12.21 15.10
C TYR A 138 2.54 11.82 16.13
N GLY A 139 2.97 11.21 17.24
CA GLY A 139 2.09 10.82 18.33
C GLY A 139 1.89 11.95 19.33
N PHE A 140 0.70 12.05 19.88
CA PHE A 140 0.33 12.99 20.94
C PHE A 140 -0.48 12.24 22.01
N ALA A 141 -0.15 12.48 23.28
CA ALA A 141 -1.02 12.13 24.38
C ALA A 141 -2.26 13.05 24.41
N LEU A 142 -3.42 12.48 24.71
CA LEU A 142 -4.66 13.21 24.94
C LEU A 142 -4.90 13.42 26.44
N LEU A 143 -5.06 14.68 26.83
CA LEU A 143 -5.52 15.06 28.15
C LEU A 143 -7.00 14.70 28.35
N PRO A 144 -7.49 14.56 29.60
CA PRO A 144 -8.88 14.20 29.88
C PRO A 144 -9.93 15.15 29.27
N ASP A 145 -9.55 16.39 28.98
CA ASP A 145 -10.40 17.40 28.34
C ASP A 145 -10.34 17.36 26.79
N GLY A 146 -9.64 16.37 26.22
CA GLY A 146 -9.46 16.17 24.79
C GLY A 146 -8.38 17.06 24.15
N ARG A 147 -7.70 17.92 24.92
CA ARG A 147 -6.53 18.65 24.41
C ARG A 147 -5.34 17.72 24.27
N ARG A 148 -4.43 18.07 23.36
CA ARG A 148 -3.17 17.32 23.15
C ARG A 148 -2.09 17.85 24.09
N ASP A 149 -1.35 16.93 24.71
CA ASP A 149 -0.18 17.27 25.50
C ASP A 149 1.01 17.52 24.56
N PRO A 150 1.55 18.75 24.50
CA PRO A 150 2.70 19.07 23.65
C PRO A 150 4.02 18.50 24.18
N HIS A 151 4.05 17.92 25.38
CA HIS A 151 5.27 17.41 26.02
C HIS A 151 5.43 15.89 25.94
N ASP A 152 4.37 15.13 25.63
CA ASP A 152 4.43 13.68 25.36
C ASP A 152 4.18 13.41 23.87
N THR A 153 5.13 13.88 23.07
CA THR A 153 5.16 13.66 21.62
C THR A 153 6.26 12.67 21.26
N TYR A 154 5.94 11.68 20.43
CA TYR A 154 6.96 10.85 19.78
C TYR A 154 6.91 11.03 18.27
N LEU A 155 8.08 10.88 17.65
CA LEU A 155 8.28 11.00 16.22
C LEU A 155 8.76 9.66 15.67
N ASP A 156 8.12 9.21 14.59
CA ASP A 156 8.58 8.09 13.80
C ASP A 156 8.80 8.51 12.34
N MET A 157 10.07 8.45 11.91
CA MET A 157 10.53 8.85 10.59
C MET A 157 10.73 7.67 9.64
N ARG A 158 10.33 6.46 10.03
CA ARG A 158 10.58 5.23 9.25
C ARG A 158 10.01 5.26 7.83
N LEU A 159 9.00 6.10 7.57
CA LEU A 159 8.32 6.16 6.28
C LEU A 159 8.26 7.60 5.74
N LEU A 160 9.30 7.96 4.99
CA LEU A 160 9.34 9.12 4.11
C LEU A 160 9.18 8.68 2.65
N ASP A 161 8.05 8.07 2.34
CA ASP A 161 7.73 7.67 0.97
C ASP A 161 7.06 8.80 0.20
N SER A 162 7.38 8.92 -1.08
CA SER A 162 6.66 9.80 -1.99
C SER A 162 6.47 9.13 -3.34
N MET A 163 5.37 9.46 -4.00
CA MET A 163 5.12 8.99 -5.36
C MET A 163 5.85 9.92 -6.35
N PRO A 164 6.81 9.40 -7.15
CA PRO A 164 7.53 10.21 -8.13
C PRO A 164 6.60 10.91 -9.13
N GLY A 165 6.94 12.13 -9.55
CA GLY A 165 6.07 12.96 -10.40
C GLY A 165 5.68 12.32 -11.75
N GLN A 166 6.49 11.39 -12.25
CA GLN A 166 6.26 10.66 -13.50
C GLN A 166 5.03 9.76 -13.52
N TRP A 167 4.54 9.35 -12.35
CA TRP A 167 3.42 8.42 -12.22
C TRP A 167 2.11 8.87 -12.83
N ARG A 168 1.89 10.18 -12.90
CA ARG A 168 0.66 10.79 -13.42
C ARG A 168 0.33 10.31 -14.85
N ARG A 169 1.35 9.88 -15.61
CA ARG A 169 1.17 9.43 -16.99
C ARG A 169 0.53 8.05 -17.13
N TYR A 170 0.61 7.20 -16.09
CA TYR A 170 0.30 5.77 -16.20
C TYR A 170 -0.92 5.30 -15.41
N HIS A 171 -1.46 6.12 -14.50
CA HIS A 171 -2.59 5.70 -13.67
C HIS A 171 -3.87 5.46 -14.51
N PRO A 172 -4.54 4.31 -14.39
CA PRO A 172 -5.69 3.92 -15.23
C PRO A 172 -6.94 4.77 -14.98
N ASN A 173 -7.20 5.13 -13.72
CA ASN A 173 -8.43 5.79 -13.31
C ASN A 173 -8.29 7.32 -13.26
N ARG A 174 -8.24 7.95 -14.43
CA ARG A 174 -8.27 9.42 -14.58
C ARG A 174 -9.67 10.04 -14.51
N SER A 175 -10.70 9.26 -14.20
CA SER A 175 -12.06 9.78 -14.17
C SER A 175 -12.17 10.90 -13.13
N LYS A 176 -12.78 12.03 -13.51
CA LYS A 176 -12.99 13.19 -12.63
C LYS A 176 -14.03 12.98 -11.53
N GLY A 177 -14.62 11.79 -11.44
CA GLY A 177 -15.64 11.46 -10.44
C GLY A 177 -15.11 11.46 -9.01
N PRO A 178 -15.98 11.68 -8.01
CA PRO A 178 -15.57 11.64 -6.61
C PRO A 178 -15.01 10.26 -6.22
N LEU A 179 -14.20 10.25 -5.16
CA LEU A 179 -13.82 9.01 -4.48
C LEU A 179 -15.01 8.52 -3.65
N ASP A 180 -15.42 7.28 -3.85
CA ASP A 180 -16.53 6.69 -3.11
C ASP A 180 -16.05 6.31 -1.71
N ARG A 181 -16.54 7.02 -0.69
CA ARG A 181 -16.17 6.79 0.70
C ARG A 181 -16.57 5.39 1.17
N LYS A 182 -17.73 4.87 0.77
CA LYS A 182 -18.20 3.56 1.20
C LYS A 182 -17.31 2.47 0.61
N LEU A 183 -17.01 2.57 -0.68
CA LEU A 183 -16.08 1.65 -1.34
C LEU A 183 -14.69 1.73 -0.71
N LEU A 184 -14.19 2.94 -0.42
CA LEU A 184 -12.91 3.15 0.27
C LEU A 184 -12.87 2.44 1.63
N SER A 185 -13.88 2.62 2.48
CA SER A 185 -13.97 1.92 3.77
C SER A 185 -14.02 0.39 3.60
N GLN A 186 -14.74 -0.12 2.60
CA GLN A 186 -14.77 -1.55 2.30
C GLN A 186 -13.42 -2.09 1.84
N THR A 187 -12.73 -1.38 0.95
CA THR A 187 -11.37 -1.73 0.51
C THR A 187 -10.40 -1.72 1.70
N ILE A 188 -10.49 -0.72 2.58
CA ILE A 188 -9.67 -0.64 3.80
C ILE A 188 -9.91 -1.86 4.68
N GLY A 189 -11.16 -2.24 4.97
CA GLY A 189 -11.45 -3.41 5.78
C GLY A 189 -10.87 -4.72 5.21
N ARG A 190 -10.78 -4.82 3.88
CA ARG A 190 -10.17 -5.98 3.19
C ARG A 190 -8.66 -5.97 3.17
N LEU A 191 -8.04 -4.79 3.17
CA LEU A 191 -6.60 -4.61 3.26
C LEU A 191 -6.10 -4.70 4.71
N GLU A 192 -6.94 -4.41 5.69
CA GLU A 192 -6.59 -4.34 7.11
C GLU A 192 -5.76 -5.55 7.59
N PRO A 193 -6.10 -6.82 7.28
CA PRO A 193 -5.29 -7.97 7.68
C PRO A 193 -3.82 -7.93 7.23
N TYR A 194 -3.48 -7.17 6.18
CA TYR A 194 -2.13 -7.07 5.61
C TYR A 194 -1.30 -5.89 6.15
N TYR A 195 -1.94 -4.94 6.82
CA TYR A 195 -1.31 -3.69 7.30
C TYR A 195 -1.53 -3.48 8.81
N ARG A 196 -2.01 -4.49 9.53
CA ARG A 196 -2.34 -4.40 10.95
C ARG A 196 -1.07 -4.33 11.81
N PRO A 197 -1.06 -3.49 12.87
CA PRO A 197 0.06 -3.35 13.79
C PRO A 197 0.42 -4.59 14.64
N ILE A 198 -0.56 -5.43 14.95
CA ILE A 198 -0.46 -6.48 15.98
C ILE A 198 -0.28 -7.86 15.34
N THR A 199 -0.91 -8.06 14.18
CA THR A 199 -0.85 -9.28 13.40
C THR A 199 -0.85 -8.90 11.94
N TRP A 200 -0.21 -9.68 11.08
CA TRP A 200 -0.35 -9.51 9.65
C TRP A 200 -0.47 -10.86 8.96
N GLU A 201 -1.22 -10.90 7.88
CA GLU A 201 -1.26 -12.05 6.98
C GLU A 201 0.00 -12.03 6.11
N ILE A 202 0.74 -13.14 6.10
CA ILE A 202 1.83 -13.36 5.16
C ILE A 202 1.34 -14.40 4.16
N ASP A 203 0.88 -13.92 3.02
CA ASP A 203 0.44 -14.76 1.92
C ASP A 203 0.86 -14.13 0.58
N ARG A 204 0.40 -14.74 -0.52
CA ARG A 204 0.67 -14.29 -1.88
C ARG A 204 0.15 -12.87 -2.16
N LEU A 205 -0.98 -12.51 -1.55
CA LEU A 205 -1.57 -11.18 -1.67
C LEU A 205 -0.76 -10.16 -0.86
N ALA A 206 -0.22 -10.53 0.29
CA ALA A 206 0.71 -9.68 1.06
C ALA A 206 1.96 -9.33 0.23
N VAL A 207 2.56 -10.33 -0.44
CA VAL A 207 3.70 -10.13 -1.35
C VAL A 207 3.32 -9.22 -2.52
N ALA A 208 2.14 -9.45 -3.12
CA ALA A 208 1.62 -8.62 -4.20
C ALA A 208 1.41 -7.15 -3.77
N LEU A 209 0.84 -6.91 -2.59
CA LEU A 209 0.61 -5.57 -2.03
C LEU A 209 1.93 -4.86 -1.71
N LYS A 210 2.94 -5.57 -1.19
CA LYS A 210 4.29 -5.02 -0.97
C LYS A 210 4.87 -4.51 -2.28
N HIS A 211 4.86 -5.34 -3.33
CA HIS A 211 5.40 -4.94 -4.63
C HIS A 211 4.53 -3.90 -5.34
N PHE A 212 3.22 -3.86 -5.07
CA PHE A 212 2.37 -2.75 -5.50
C PHE A 212 2.81 -1.43 -4.87
N TRP A 213 3.04 -1.41 -3.55
CA TRP A 213 3.52 -0.22 -2.85
C TRP A 213 4.88 0.24 -3.37
N GLU A 214 5.87 -0.66 -3.41
CA GLU A 214 7.22 -0.40 -3.95
C GLU A 214 7.18 0.15 -5.36
N ALA A 215 6.27 -0.39 -6.18
CA ALA A 215 6.05 0.08 -7.53
C ALA A 215 5.76 1.60 -7.52
N PHE A 216 4.84 2.08 -6.69
CA PHE A 216 4.46 3.50 -6.70
C PHE A 216 5.43 4.43 -5.97
N THR A 217 6.35 3.91 -5.16
CA THR A 217 7.30 4.72 -4.38
C THR A 217 8.73 4.71 -4.92
N THR A 218 9.10 3.77 -5.81
CA THR A 218 10.43 3.78 -6.46
C THR A 218 10.57 4.87 -7.52
N GLU A 219 11.69 5.58 -7.48
CA GLU A 219 12.07 6.59 -8.49
C GLU A 219 12.48 5.97 -9.84
N ARG A 220 12.85 4.69 -9.85
CA ARG A 220 13.42 4.01 -11.03
C ARG A 220 12.34 3.26 -11.81
N TYR A 221 12.07 3.71 -13.04
CA TYR A 221 11.04 3.12 -13.92
C TYR A 221 11.17 1.62 -14.15
N HIS A 222 12.37 1.10 -14.39
CA HIS A 222 12.57 -0.33 -14.62
C HIS A 222 12.31 -1.16 -13.35
N GLN A 223 12.69 -0.65 -12.17
CA GLN A 223 12.39 -1.32 -10.91
C GLN A 223 10.88 -1.35 -10.68
N ASN A 224 10.20 -0.24 -10.95
CA ASN A 224 8.76 -0.23 -10.89
C ASN A 224 8.13 -1.31 -11.79
N PHE A 225 8.55 -1.37 -13.06
CA PHE A 225 8.03 -2.34 -14.01
C PHE A 225 8.24 -3.77 -13.50
N ILE A 226 9.44 -4.05 -12.96
CA ILE A 226 9.76 -5.33 -12.34
C ILE A 226 8.84 -5.60 -11.14
N SER A 227 8.68 -4.67 -10.19
CA SER A 227 7.81 -4.82 -9.04
C SER A 227 6.38 -5.16 -9.44
N LEU A 228 5.81 -4.49 -10.45
CA LEU A 228 4.47 -4.81 -10.95
C LEU A 228 4.40 -6.19 -11.64
N THR A 229 5.47 -6.66 -12.29
CA THR A 229 5.49 -8.04 -12.81
C THR A 229 5.63 -9.08 -11.70
N VAL A 230 6.38 -8.81 -10.64
CA VAL A 230 6.46 -9.69 -9.46
C VAL A 230 5.12 -9.76 -8.74
N LEU A 231 4.36 -8.66 -8.70
CA LEU A 231 2.98 -8.65 -8.22
C LEU A 231 2.09 -9.62 -9.02
N LEU A 232 2.17 -9.59 -10.36
CA LEU A 232 1.43 -10.53 -11.22
C LEU A 232 1.85 -11.98 -10.96
N GLU A 233 3.15 -12.24 -10.81
CA GLU A 233 3.68 -13.56 -10.48
C GLU A 233 3.12 -14.02 -9.12
N ALA A 234 3.24 -13.20 -8.08
CA ALA A 234 2.74 -13.52 -6.74
C ALA A 234 1.26 -13.91 -6.76
N LEU A 235 0.41 -13.18 -7.48
CA LEU A 235 -1.02 -13.45 -7.52
C LEU A 235 -1.41 -14.67 -8.37
N LEU A 236 -0.69 -14.94 -9.46
CA LEU A 236 -1.19 -15.77 -10.56
C LEU A 236 -0.34 -17.01 -10.87
N THR A 237 0.91 -17.11 -10.46
CA THR A 237 1.70 -18.33 -10.72
C THR A 237 1.42 -19.40 -9.69
N THR A 238 1.71 -20.64 -9.99
CA THR A 238 1.70 -21.74 -9.02
C THR A 238 2.89 -22.69 -9.21
N ARG A 239 3.67 -22.48 -10.29
CA ARG A 239 4.79 -23.30 -10.74
C ARG A 239 5.76 -22.44 -11.55
N ASP A 240 6.99 -22.90 -11.69
CA ASP A 240 8.07 -22.20 -12.41
C ASP A 240 8.13 -22.50 -13.92
N ILE A 241 7.24 -23.35 -14.43
CA ILE A 241 7.19 -23.76 -15.83
C ILE A 241 6.10 -22.95 -16.55
N GLU A 242 6.42 -22.45 -17.76
CA GLU A 242 5.48 -21.72 -18.63
C GLU A 242 4.79 -20.51 -17.95
N VAL A 243 5.49 -19.88 -17.02
CA VAL A 243 5.03 -18.74 -16.21
C VAL A 243 4.29 -17.68 -17.03
N THR A 244 4.82 -17.30 -18.19
CA THR A 244 4.18 -16.28 -19.04
C THR A 244 2.82 -16.71 -19.59
N HIS A 245 2.66 -17.98 -19.99
CA HIS A 245 1.39 -18.49 -20.51
C HIS A 245 0.35 -18.51 -19.40
N LEU A 246 0.73 -19.08 -18.25
CA LEU A 246 -0.11 -19.24 -17.08
C LEU A 246 -0.66 -17.89 -16.58
N ILE A 247 0.23 -16.90 -16.42
CA ILE A 247 -0.15 -15.55 -15.98
C ILE A 247 -1.06 -14.89 -17.00
N ALA A 248 -0.77 -15.01 -18.30
CA ALA A 248 -1.58 -14.39 -19.35
C ALA A 248 -3.01 -14.95 -19.37
N GLU A 249 -3.16 -16.27 -19.26
CA GLU A 249 -4.45 -16.96 -19.23
C GLU A 249 -5.27 -16.58 -17.99
N ARG A 250 -4.66 -16.68 -16.79
CA ARG A 250 -5.33 -16.38 -15.52
C ARG A 250 -5.72 -14.90 -15.41
N ALA A 251 -4.83 -14.00 -15.83
CA ALA A 251 -5.14 -12.58 -15.86
C ALA A 251 -6.31 -12.28 -16.79
N ALA A 252 -6.33 -12.88 -17.99
CA ALA A 252 -7.44 -12.73 -18.93
C ALA A 252 -8.77 -13.20 -18.34
N CYS A 253 -8.80 -14.35 -17.68
CA CYS A 253 -10.02 -14.89 -17.05
C CYS A 253 -10.53 -14.01 -15.90
N LEU A 254 -9.63 -13.43 -15.10
CA LEU A 254 -10.00 -12.59 -13.96
C LEU A 254 -10.57 -11.23 -14.36
N VAL A 255 -10.02 -10.60 -15.40
CA VAL A 255 -10.30 -9.18 -15.70
C VAL A 255 -10.95 -8.94 -17.06
N GLY A 256 -10.98 -9.94 -17.94
CA GLY A 256 -11.61 -9.85 -19.26
C GLY A 256 -13.12 -10.03 -19.16
N GLY A 257 -13.88 -8.99 -19.52
CA GLY A 257 -15.35 -8.99 -19.40
C GLY A 257 -16.06 -9.87 -20.43
N ASN A 258 -15.40 -10.19 -21.55
CA ASN A 258 -15.92 -11.03 -22.63
C ASN A 258 -14.76 -11.71 -23.39
N GLY A 259 -15.08 -12.57 -24.36
CA GLY A 259 -14.07 -13.32 -25.13
C GLY A 259 -13.02 -12.43 -25.84
N ALA A 260 -13.44 -11.31 -26.44
CA ALA A 260 -12.52 -10.40 -27.10
C ALA A 260 -11.57 -9.70 -26.10
N ASP A 261 -12.11 -9.25 -24.96
CA ASP A 261 -11.34 -8.64 -23.87
C ASP A 261 -10.35 -9.62 -23.24
N ARG A 262 -10.75 -10.90 -23.09
CA ARG A 262 -9.88 -11.98 -22.61
C ARG A 262 -8.70 -12.18 -23.56
N VAL A 263 -8.94 -12.29 -24.87
CA VAL A 263 -7.88 -12.43 -25.89
C VAL A 263 -6.94 -11.22 -25.89
N GLN A 264 -7.48 -10.00 -25.79
CA GLN A 264 -6.67 -8.79 -25.75
C GLN A 264 -5.81 -8.73 -24.48
N THR A 265 -6.37 -9.05 -23.32
CA THR A 265 -5.64 -9.10 -22.04
C THR A 265 -4.50 -10.11 -22.10
N TYR A 266 -4.76 -11.31 -22.63
CA TYR A 266 -3.76 -12.35 -22.82
C TYR A 266 -2.57 -11.85 -23.67
N ARG A 267 -2.85 -11.21 -24.81
CA ARG A 267 -1.83 -10.62 -25.69
C ARG A 267 -1.03 -9.52 -25.00
N ASP A 268 -1.70 -8.67 -24.24
CA ASP A 268 -1.06 -7.60 -23.49
C ASP A 268 -0.10 -8.13 -22.42
N VAL A 269 -0.49 -9.17 -21.67
CA VAL A 269 0.39 -9.82 -20.69
C VAL A 269 1.61 -10.44 -21.37
N ARG A 270 1.44 -11.15 -22.49
CA ARG A 270 2.58 -11.72 -23.23
C ARG A 270 3.57 -10.64 -23.68
N ARG A 271 3.07 -9.49 -24.14
CA ARG A 271 3.93 -8.34 -24.49
C ARG A 271 4.66 -7.78 -23.27
N ILE A 272 3.97 -7.61 -22.14
CA ILE A 272 4.59 -7.17 -20.88
C ILE A 272 5.74 -8.09 -20.47
N TYR A 273 5.55 -9.41 -20.53
CA TYR A 273 6.59 -10.39 -20.16
C TYR A 273 7.74 -10.44 -21.15
N ALA A 274 7.49 -10.21 -22.44
CA ALA A 274 8.55 -10.07 -23.43
C ALA A 274 9.47 -8.89 -23.09
N ASP A 275 8.91 -7.76 -22.66
CA ASP A 275 9.70 -6.60 -22.23
C ASP A 275 10.36 -6.84 -20.87
N ARG A 276 9.66 -7.43 -19.89
CA ARG A 276 10.25 -7.87 -18.60
C ARG A 276 11.49 -8.73 -18.80
N SER A 277 11.42 -9.71 -19.69
CA SER A 277 12.53 -10.61 -20.01
C SER A 277 13.74 -9.84 -20.53
N LYS A 278 13.54 -8.89 -21.46
CA LYS A 278 14.62 -8.03 -21.96
C LYS A 278 15.24 -7.17 -20.87
N ILE A 279 14.44 -6.62 -19.96
CA ILE A 279 14.89 -5.80 -18.82
C ILE A 279 15.79 -6.64 -17.90
N VAL A 280 15.27 -7.78 -17.43
CA VAL A 280 15.95 -8.63 -16.45
C VAL A 280 17.23 -9.25 -17.01
N HIS A 281 17.24 -9.61 -18.30
CA HIS A 281 18.42 -10.18 -18.95
C HIS A 281 19.31 -9.14 -19.67
N GLY A 282 19.05 -7.84 -19.50
CA GLY A 282 19.88 -6.76 -20.06
C GLY A 282 19.94 -6.68 -21.59
N ARG A 283 18.93 -7.18 -22.31
CA ARG A 283 18.88 -7.24 -23.79
C ARG A 283 18.33 -5.96 -24.44
N SER A 284 18.38 -4.82 -23.75
CA SER A 284 17.54 -3.64 -23.98
C SER A 284 18.19 -2.53 -24.82
N VAL A 285 18.89 -2.82 -25.92
CA VAL A 285 19.40 -1.75 -26.81
C VAL A 285 19.43 -2.19 -28.29
N PRO A 286 18.84 -1.42 -29.22
CA PRO A 286 19.19 -1.55 -30.63
C PRO A 286 20.64 -1.08 -30.86
N LYS A 287 21.39 -1.87 -31.64
CA LYS A 287 22.78 -1.56 -32.02
C LYS A 287 22.79 -0.32 -32.94
N ARG A 288 23.39 0.78 -32.48
CA ARG A 288 23.73 2.02 -33.23
C ARG A 288 22.61 2.64 -34.10
N GLY A 289 22.14 3.84 -33.75
CA GLY A 289 21.20 4.62 -34.58
C GLY A 289 20.40 5.64 -33.75
N PRO A 290 19.55 6.46 -34.40
CA PRO A 290 18.62 7.35 -33.71
C PRO A 290 17.63 6.52 -32.86
N ILE A 291 17.35 6.96 -31.64
CA ILE A 291 16.47 6.28 -30.70
C ILE A 291 15.02 6.74 -30.97
N ASP A 292 14.14 5.81 -31.34
CA ASP A 292 12.70 6.05 -31.29
C ASP A 292 12.23 6.02 -29.84
N LEU A 293 11.93 7.20 -29.29
CA LEU A 293 11.51 7.41 -27.91
C LEU A 293 10.14 6.79 -27.58
N LYS A 294 9.34 6.39 -28.57
CA LYS A 294 7.96 5.93 -28.35
C LYS A 294 7.82 4.41 -28.26
N ASN A 295 8.65 3.65 -28.97
CA ASN A 295 8.44 2.21 -29.15
C ASN A 295 9.63 1.34 -28.77
N VAL A 296 10.73 1.93 -28.29
CA VAL A 296 11.96 1.19 -28.00
C VAL A 296 12.17 1.10 -26.50
N LEU A 297 12.28 -0.14 -26.01
CA LEU A 297 12.84 -0.42 -24.70
C LEU A 297 14.34 -0.09 -24.72
N VAL A 298 14.75 0.91 -23.94
CA VAL A 298 16.15 1.29 -23.74
C VAL A 298 16.46 1.34 -22.26
N ILE A 299 17.39 0.51 -21.80
CA ILE A 299 17.93 0.60 -20.44
C ILE A 299 19.43 0.79 -20.53
N SER A 300 19.90 1.91 -20.02
CA SER A 300 21.29 2.33 -20.04
C SER A 300 21.59 3.22 -18.83
N PRO A 301 22.88 3.49 -18.52
CA PRO A 301 23.23 4.42 -17.44
C PRO A 301 22.64 5.83 -17.59
N LYS A 302 22.33 6.26 -18.82
CA LYS A 302 21.85 7.62 -19.13
C LYS A 302 20.35 7.71 -19.34
N MET A 303 19.70 6.60 -19.71
CA MET A 303 18.30 6.58 -20.13
C MET A 303 17.63 5.27 -19.74
N ASN A 304 16.43 5.38 -19.19
CA ASN A 304 15.52 4.28 -18.91
C ASN A 304 14.20 4.58 -19.62
N LEU A 305 14.07 4.08 -20.85
CA LEU A 305 12.87 4.20 -21.68
C LEU A 305 12.14 2.86 -21.68
N LEU A 306 10.92 2.87 -21.18
CA LEU A 306 9.96 1.78 -21.32
C LEU A 306 8.86 2.24 -22.27
N PRO A 307 8.32 1.37 -23.13
CA PRO A 307 7.15 1.73 -23.92
C PRO A 307 5.99 2.14 -23.00
N ASP A 308 5.58 3.41 -23.10
CA ASP A 308 4.60 4.04 -22.20
C ASP A 308 3.25 3.31 -22.21
N ASP A 309 2.88 2.73 -23.35
CA ASP A 309 1.63 1.98 -23.52
C ASP A 309 1.66 0.64 -22.77
N VAL A 310 2.79 -0.08 -22.83
CA VAL A 310 2.99 -1.35 -22.12
C VAL A 310 2.98 -1.12 -20.62
N HIS A 311 3.68 -0.08 -20.17
CA HIS A 311 3.74 0.26 -18.75
C HIS A 311 2.37 0.66 -18.21
N ARG A 312 1.64 1.50 -18.93
CA ARG A 312 0.26 1.87 -18.56
C ARG A 312 -0.66 0.65 -18.49
N LYS A 313 -0.55 -0.28 -19.44
CA LYS A 313 -1.31 -1.52 -19.44
C LYS A 313 -0.98 -2.38 -18.22
N LEU A 314 0.29 -2.49 -17.85
CA LEU A 314 0.72 -3.21 -16.65
C LEU A 314 0.11 -2.60 -15.38
N VAL A 315 0.20 -1.27 -15.20
CA VAL A 315 -0.40 -0.58 -14.04
C VAL A 315 -1.92 -0.82 -13.98
N CYS A 316 -2.59 -0.67 -15.13
CA CYS A 316 -4.04 -0.91 -15.24
C CYS A 316 -4.40 -2.35 -14.86
N LEU A 317 -3.66 -3.31 -15.38
CA LEU A 317 -3.86 -4.72 -15.10
C LEU A 317 -3.63 -5.04 -13.62
N SER A 318 -2.56 -4.54 -13.00
CA SER A 318 -2.27 -4.74 -11.57
C SER A 318 -3.41 -4.22 -10.68
N VAL A 319 -3.93 -3.02 -10.96
CA VAL A 319 -5.07 -2.45 -10.21
C VAL A 319 -6.34 -3.30 -10.41
N LYS A 320 -6.62 -3.75 -11.63
CA LYS A 320 -7.78 -4.61 -11.90
C LYS A 320 -7.67 -5.96 -11.20
N LEU A 321 -6.51 -6.60 -11.24
CA LEU A 321 -6.27 -7.89 -10.59
C LEU A 321 -6.40 -7.79 -9.08
N LEU A 322 -5.77 -6.79 -8.45
CA LEU A 322 -5.90 -6.58 -7.01
C LEU A 322 -7.35 -6.34 -6.61
N ASN A 323 -8.08 -5.47 -7.33
CA ASN A 323 -9.50 -5.26 -7.05
C ASN A 323 -10.32 -6.54 -7.22
N ALA A 324 -10.09 -7.32 -8.28
CA ALA A 324 -10.83 -8.56 -8.54
C ALA A 324 -10.56 -9.63 -7.47
N LEU A 325 -9.32 -9.77 -7.01
CA LEU A 325 -8.94 -10.81 -6.04
C LEU A 325 -9.23 -10.40 -4.60
N LEU A 326 -9.11 -9.11 -4.23
CA LEU A 326 -9.50 -8.61 -2.91
C LEU A 326 -10.98 -8.81 -2.60
N VAL A 327 -11.82 -8.93 -3.63
CA VAL A 327 -13.27 -9.17 -3.47
C VAL A 327 -13.66 -10.64 -3.58
N ASN A 328 -12.72 -11.53 -3.92
CA ASN A 328 -13.01 -12.92 -4.25
C ASN A 328 -12.75 -13.82 -3.03
N GLU A 329 -13.83 -14.17 -2.32
CA GLU A 329 -13.73 -14.95 -1.08
C GLU A 329 -13.14 -16.36 -1.32
N GLU A 330 -13.47 -17.03 -2.43
CA GLU A 330 -12.91 -18.36 -2.77
C GLU A 330 -11.38 -18.29 -2.92
N TYR A 331 -10.86 -17.26 -3.60
CA TYR A 331 -9.41 -17.05 -3.70
C TYR A 331 -8.79 -16.73 -2.33
N LEU A 332 -9.42 -15.85 -1.55
CA LEU A 332 -8.90 -15.44 -0.24
C LEU A 332 -8.86 -16.61 0.75
N GLU A 333 -9.87 -17.48 0.74
CA GLU A 333 -9.89 -18.71 1.54
C GLU A 333 -8.73 -19.64 1.18
N ILE A 334 -8.43 -19.79 -0.11
CA ILE A 334 -7.30 -20.62 -0.57
C ILE A 334 -5.96 -20.05 -0.09
N VAL A 335 -5.69 -18.77 -0.35
CA VAL A 335 -4.36 -18.18 -0.07
C VAL A 335 -4.11 -17.91 1.42
N ARG A 336 -5.18 -17.73 2.22
CA ARG A 336 -5.08 -17.56 3.68
C ARG A 336 -5.17 -18.87 4.44
N SER A 337 -5.33 -20.00 3.74
CA SER A 337 -5.36 -21.30 4.39
C SER A 337 -4.00 -21.57 5.06
N GLY A 338 -4.01 -22.18 6.24
CA GLY A 338 -2.80 -22.65 6.92
C GLY A 338 -2.18 -23.91 6.29
N ASN A 339 -2.49 -24.17 5.01
CA ASN A 339 -2.04 -25.36 4.29
C ASN A 339 -0.60 -25.18 3.78
N SER A 340 0.02 -26.29 3.35
CA SER A 340 1.31 -26.23 2.67
C SER A 340 1.22 -25.49 1.33
N GLU A 341 2.34 -24.91 0.89
CA GLU A 341 2.42 -24.19 -0.39
C GLU A 341 1.98 -25.05 -1.58
N ASP A 342 2.34 -26.34 -1.61
CA ASP A 342 1.92 -27.29 -2.65
C ASP A 342 0.39 -27.46 -2.70
N THR A 343 -0.25 -27.53 -1.53
CA THR A 343 -1.70 -27.66 -1.41
C THR A 343 -2.39 -26.38 -1.87
N ILE A 344 -1.86 -25.22 -1.47
CA ILE A 344 -2.34 -23.91 -1.93
C ILE A 344 -2.22 -23.80 -3.45
N ASN A 345 -1.07 -24.20 -4.01
CA ASN A 345 -0.83 -24.17 -5.45
C ASN A 345 -1.82 -25.06 -6.22
N LYS A 346 -2.08 -26.27 -5.74
CA LYS A 346 -3.07 -27.17 -6.33
C LYS A 346 -4.48 -26.57 -6.29
N ASN A 347 -4.90 -26.03 -5.14
CA ASN A 347 -6.23 -25.43 -5.00
C ASN A 347 -6.39 -24.18 -5.88
N LEU A 348 -5.33 -23.38 -6.04
CA LEU A 348 -5.31 -22.26 -6.97
C LEU A 348 -5.42 -22.73 -8.43
N ASP A 349 -4.72 -23.81 -8.81
CA ASP A 349 -4.85 -24.39 -10.14
C ASP A 349 -6.30 -24.79 -10.44
N GLU A 350 -6.96 -25.48 -9.51
CA GLU A 350 -8.36 -25.88 -9.63
C GLU A 350 -9.31 -24.67 -9.71
N PHE A 351 -9.08 -23.66 -8.86
CA PHE A 351 -9.82 -22.39 -8.89
C PHE A 351 -9.74 -21.72 -10.27
N PHE A 352 -8.54 -21.61 -10.84
CA PHE A 352 -8.36 -20.97 -12.14
C PHE A 352 -8.90 -21.81 -13.30
N ILE A 353 -8.81 -23.14 -13.25
CA ILE A 353 -9.44 -24.02 -14.24
C ILE A 353 -10.96 -23.84 -14.23
N LYS A 354 -11.58 -23.80 -13.05
CA LYS A 354 -13.02 -23.53 -12.89
C LYS A 354 -13.42 -22.17 -13.45
N MET A 355 -12.56 -21.14 -13.33
CA MET A 355 -12.81 -19.84 -13.95
C MET A 355 -12.70 -19.87 -15.47
N LEU A 356 -11.75 -20.63 -16.02
CA LEU A 356 -11.56 -20.75 -17.47
C LEU A 356 -12.76 -21.42 -18.17
N LEU A 357 -13.39 -22.39 -17.49
CA LEU A 357 -14.55 -23.13 -18.00
C LEU A 357 -15.89 -22.36 -17.90
N LYS A 358 -15.88 -21.14 -17.36
CA LYS A 358 -17.03 -20.21 -17.30
C LYS A 358 -16.95 -19.13 -18.38
#